data_AF-A0AAV3ZC26-F1
#
_entry.id   AF-A0AAV3ZC26-F1
#
_cell.length_a   1.000
_cell.length_b   1.000
_cell.length_c   1.000
_cell.angle_alpha   90.00
_cell.angle_beta   90.00
_cell.angle_gamma   90.00
#
_symmetry.space_group_name_H-M   'P 1'
#
loop_
_entity.id
_entity.type
_entity.pdbx_description
1 polymer ?
#
loop_
_entity_poly.entity_id
_entity_poly.type
_entity_poly.pdbx_seq_one_letter_code
_entity_poly.pdbx_strand_id
1 'polypeptide(L)'
;MRSVVYIIVILCVLSTYPPADAISKRKRQTRGCVNDGRFYPIGYVLQPEPCQTCTCEPTGEFDCVEKLCPQPRCVDADMSKCCPTCPNGENCLRSDGAMVSQGSLTFSTAGICSCSEDSAGKAASCYCPGWPLSSLLGC
;
A
#
# COMPACT_ATOMS: atom_id res chain seq x y z
N MET A 1 67.00 18.01 47.50
CA MET A 1 67.04 17.02 46.38
C MET A 1 65.77 16.16 46.32
N ARG A 2 65.35 15.49 47.40
CA ARG A 2 64.12 14.65 47.42
C ARG A 2 62.82 15.40 47.08
N SER A 3 62.66 16.64 47.54
CA SER A 3 61.45 17.44 47.28
C SER A 3 61.32 17.89 45.82
N VAL A 4 62.44 18.12 45.12
CA VAL A 4 62.44 18.53 43.71
C VAL A 4 62.04 17.36 42.81
N VAL A 5 62.51 16.15 43.13
CA VAL A 5 62.11 14.92 42.42
C VAL A 5 60.61 14.67 42.57
N TYR A 6 60.04 14.88 43.76
CA TYR A 6 58.59 14.75 43.99
C TYR A 6 57.76 15.72 43.15
N ILE A 7 58.18 16.97 43.05
CA ILE A 7 57.47 18.00 42.26
C ILE A 7 57.50 17.64 40.78
N ILE A 8 58.64 17.19 40.25
CA ILE A 8 58.77 16.77 38.84
C ILE A 8 57.88 15.56 38.55
N VAL A 9 57.83 14.57 39.44
CA VAL A 9 56.97 13.39 39.28
C VAL A 9 55.49 13.77 39.27
N ILE A 10 55.05 14.65 40.18
CA ILE A 10 53.64 15.10 40.22
C ILE A 10 53.26 15.86 38.95
N LEU A 11 54.12 16.76 38.45
CA LEU A 11 53.87 17.53 37.23
C LEU A 11 53.83 16.63 35.98
N CYS A 12 54.71 15.63 35.88
CA CYS A 12 54.67 14.65 34.80
C CYS A 12 53.37 13.84 34.83
N VAL A 13 52.97 13.38 36.02
CA VAL A 13 51.75 12.59 36.21
C VAL A 13 50.51 13.41 35.81
N LEU A 14 50.44 14.68 36.22
CA LEU A 14 49.37 15.60 35.83
C LEU A 14 49.33 15.89 34.31
N SER A 15 50.49 15.97 33.66
CA SER A 15 50.57 16.17 32.20
C SER A 15 50.21 14.92 31.39
N THR A 16 50.28 13.73 32.00
CA THR A 16 49.95 12.46 31.34
C THR A 16 48.51 12.00 31.56
N TYR A 17 47.76 12.65 32.47
CA TYR A 17 46.34 12.32 32.63
C TYR A 17 45.59 12.80 31.39
N PRO A 18 45.01 11.89 30.60
CA PRO A 18 44.09 12.31 29.55
C PRO A 18 42.90 13.02 30.20
N PRO A 19 42.34 14.07 29.58
CA PRO A 19 41.10 14.66 30.05
C PRO A 19 40.03 13.58 30.15
N ALA A 20 39.30 13.55 31.27
CA ALA A 20 38.24 12.58 31.54
C ALA A 20 37.07 12.61 30.53
N ASP A 21 37.11 13.52 29.56
CA ASP A 21 36.05 13.78 28.58
C ASP A 21 36.23 13.04 27.24
N ALA A 22 37.26 12.21 27.09
CA ALA A 22 37.46 11.41 25.87
C ALA A 22 36.77 10.03 25.90
N ILE A 23 35.81 9.81 26.80
CA ILE A 23 34.83 8.72 26.63
C ILE A 23 33.92 9.15 25.49
N SER A 24 34.39 8.87 24.27
CA SER A 24 33.59 8.84 23.07
C SER A 24 32.26 8.20 23.44
N LYS A 25 31.21 9.01 23.48
CA LYS A 25 29.85 8.50 23.38
C LYS A 25 29.80 7.81 22.02
N ARG A 26 30.19 6.53 21.96
CA ARG A 26 29.54 5.59 21.06
C ARG A 26 28.11 5.54 21.56
N LYS A 27 27.34 6.57 21.21
CA LYS A 27 25.90 6.43 21.00
C LYS A 27 25.87 5.23 20.07
N ARG A 28 25.46 4.07 20.60
CA ARG A 28 25.09 2.94 19.77
C ARG A 28 24.01 3.54 18.89
N GLN A 29 24.41 4.01 17.72
CA GLN A 29 23.50 4.61 16.77
C GLN A 29 22.74 3.37 16.31
N THR A 30 21.66 3.07 17.02
CA THR A 30 20.66 2.11 16.59
C THR A 30 20.20 2.66 15.26
N ARG A 31 20.84 2.19 14.18
CA ARG A 31 20.46 2.54 12.82
C ARG A 31 19.02 2.03 12.65
N GLY A 32 18.16 2.89 12.14
CA GLY A 32 16.72 2.68 12.06
C GLY A 32 16.05 3.96 11.58
N CYS A 33 14.75 3.88 11.37
CA CYS A 33 13.96 4.92 10.72
C CYS A 33 13.07 5.60 11.76
N VAL A 34 12.71 6.86 11.50
CA VAL A 34 11.77 7.61 12.34
C VAL A 34 10.58 8.02 11.49
N ASN A 35 9.39 7.63 11.89
CA ASN A 35 8.14 8.08 11.28
C ASN A 35 7.18 8.54 12.37
N ASP A 36 6.56 9.72 12.19
CA ASP A 36 5.66 10.37 13.17
C ASP A 36 6.21 10.41 14.61
N GLY A 37 7.52 10.65 14.76
CA GLY A 37 8.20 10.71 16.05
C GLY A 37 8.45 9.34 16.72
N ARG A 38 8.12 8.22 16.05
CA ARG A 38 8.34 6.86 16.53
C ARG A 38 9.55 6.23 15.86
N PHE A 39 10.37 5.51 16.63
CA PHE A 39 11.55 4.82 16.11
C PHE A 39 11.21 3.40 15.64
N TYR A 40 11.74 3.02 14.48
CA TYR A 40 11.57 1.71 13.86
C TYR A 40 12.93 1.08 13.56
N PRO A 41 13.13 -0.21 13.92
CA PRO A 41 14.38 -0.90 13.61
C PRO A 41 14.51 -1.15 12.10
N ILE A 42 15.74 -1.32 11.62
CA ILE A 42 16.00 -1.75 10.23
C ILE A 42 15.25 -3.06 9.95
N GLY A 43 14.65 -3.15 8.76
CA GLY A 43 13.81 -4.27 8.32
C GLY A 43 12.37 -4.22 8.84
N TYR A 44 12.00 -3.20 9.63
CA TYR A 44 10.61 -3.00 10.02
C TYR A 44 9.76 -2.64 8.81
N VAL A 45 8.64 -3.33 8.65
CA VAL A 45 7.67 -3.09 7.56
C VAL A 45 6.43 -2.42 8.13
N LEU A 46 6.02 -1.29 7.53
CA LEU A 46 4.74 -0.64 7.80
C LEU A 46 3.92 -0.53 6.52
N GLN A 47 2.60 -0.49 6.70
CA GLN A 47 1.63 -0.35 5.63
C GLN A 47 0.74 0.85 5.98
N PRO A 48 1.18 2.07 5.61
CA PRO A 48 0.47 3.29 5.98
C PRO A 48 -0.85 3.41 5.21
N GLU A 49 -0.84 2.98 3.94
CA GLU A 49 -2.01 2.86 3.06
C GLU A 49 -2.21 1.39 2.67
N PRO A 50 -3.43 0.95 2.31
CA PRO A 50 -3.72 -0.44 1.97
C PRO A 50 -2.79 -1.01 0.90
N CYS A 51 -2.40 -0.19 -0.10
CA CYS A 51 -1.53 -0.60 -1.21
C CYS A 51 -0.08 -0.19 -1.10
N GLN A 52 0.29 0.59 -0.09
CA GLN A 52 1.67 1.06 0.06
C GLN A 52 2.35 0.23 1.14
N THR A 53 3.49 -0.36 0.82
CA THR A 53 4.29 -1.08 1.82
C THR A 53 5.65 -0.44 1.91
N CYS A 54 6.07 -0.05 3.12
CA CYS A 54 7.31 0.64 3.36
C CYS A 54 8.21 -0.18 4.29
N THR A 55 9.49 -0.32 3.93
CA THR A 55 10.49 -1.06 4.70
C THR A 55 11.57 -0.10 5.20
N CYS A 56 11.94 -0.22 6.47
CA CYS A 56 13.02 0.60 7.03
C CYS A 56 14.38 0.09 6.54
N GLU A 57 15.05 0.89 5.71
CA GLU A 57 16.36 0.54 5.16
C GLU A 57 17.51 0.97 6.10
N PRO A 58 18.71 0.38 5.95
CA PRO A 58 19.89 0.79 6.72
C PRO A 58 20.32 2.25 6.50
N THR A 59 19.82 2.90 5.45
CA THR A 59 19.98 4.33 5.15
C THR A 59 19.33 5.22 6.21
N GLY A 60 18.36 4.69 6.96
CA GLY A 60 17.54 5.47 7.90
C GLY A 60 16.28 6.05 7.28
N GLU A 61 15.98 5.70 6.03
CA GLU A 61 14.76 6.08 5.31
C GLU A 61 13.87 4.87 5.07
N PHE A 62 12.58 5.13 4.88
CA PHE A 62 11.62 4.12 4.46
C PHE A 62 11.64 3.98 2.93
N ASP A 63 11.94 2.78 2.45
CA ASP A 63 11.75 2.42 1.05
C ASP A 63 10.31 1.93 0.85
N CYS A 64 9.53 2.69 0.10
CA CYS A 64 8.10 2.45 -0.08
C CYS A 64 7.80 1.97 -1.50
N VAL A 65 7.04 0.89 -1.59
CA VAL A 65 6.53 0.35 -2.84
C VAL A 65 5.00 0.44 -2.87
N GLU A 66 4.46 0.96 -3.96
CA GLU A 66 3.03 0.96 -4.23
C GLU A 66 2.66 -0.26 -5.08
N LYS A 67 1.62 -0.97 -4.66
CA LYS A 67 1.10 -2.11 -5.41
C LYS A 67 0.09 -1.62 -6.45
N LEU A 68 0.36 -1.92 -7.72
CA LEU A 68 -0.60 -1.74 -8.80
C LEU A 68 -1.64 -2.88 -8.78
N CYS A 69 -2.91 -2.52 -8.87
CA CYS A 69 -4.02 -3.47 -8.89
C CYS A 69 -4.64 -3.60 -10.29
N PRO A 70 -5.17 -4.77 -10.64
CA PRO A 70 -5.90 -4.95 -11.89
C PRO A 70 -7.20 -4.15 -11.88
N GLN A 71 -7.68 -3.79 -13.07
CA GLN A 71 -9.00 -3.20 -13.22
C GLN A 71 -10.09 -4.23 -12.84
N PRO A 72 -11.08 -3.87 -12.02
CA PRO A 72 -12.14 -4.79 -11.63
C PRO A 72 -13.02 -5.16 -12.84
N ARG A 73 -13.42 -6.42 -12.90
CA ARG A 73 -14.30 -6.98 -13.94
C ARG A 73 -15.74 -7.16 -13.43
N CYS A 74 -16.17 -6.23 -12.58
CA CYS A 74 -17.50 -6.18 -11.99
C CYS A 74 -17.86 -4.72 -11.68
N VAL A 75 -19.16 -4.43 -11.55
CA VAL A 75 -19.66 -3.07 -11.30
C VAL A 75 -19.84 -2.77 -9.81
N ASP A 76 -19.68 -3.78 -8.96
CA ASP A 76 -19.88 -3.78 -7.51
C ASP A 76 -18.56 -4.08 -6.75
N ALA A 77 -17.44 -3.61 -7.29
CA ALA A 77 -16.13 -3.85 -6.71
C ALA A 77 -16.00 -3.27 -5.28
N ASP A 78 -15.54 -4.09 -4.34
CA ASP A 78 -15.19 -3.66 -2.99
C ASP A 78 -13.75 -3.10 -2.97
N MET A 79 -13.60 -1.84 -2.56
CA MET A 79 -12.32 -1.12 -2.44
C MET A 79 -11.77 -1.06 -1.01
N SER A 80 -12.31 -1.84 -0.07
CA SER A 80 -11.86 -1.86 1.33
C SER A 80 -10.44 -2.38 1.53
N LYS A 81 -9.95 -3.18 0.58
CA LYS A 81 -8.59 -3.75 0.57
C LYS A 81 -7.74 -3.03 -0.49
N CYS A 82 -6.44 -3.31 -0.50
CA CYS A 82 -5.55 -2.77 -1.53
C CYS A 82 -6.11 -2.95 -2.95
N CYS A 83 -6.39 -4.19 -3.34
CA CYS A 83 -6.93 -4.47 -4.66
C CYS A 83 -8.44 -4.70 -4.60
N PRO A 84 -9.17 -4.22 -5.62
CA PRO A 84 -10.60 -4.37 -5.67
C PRO A 84 -10.98 -5.85 -5.77
N THR A 85 -12.03 -6.23 -5.06
CA THR A 85 -12.57 -7.59 -5.12
C THR A 85 -14.02 -7.56 -5.60
N CYS A 86 -14.41 -8.53 -6.43
CA CYS A 86 -15.78 -8.67 -6.92
C CYS A 86 -16.55 -9.66 -6.03
N PRO A 87 -17.37 -9.19 -5.07
CA PRO A 87 -18.02 -10.06 -4.09
C PRO A 87 -19.00 -11.04 -4.75
N ASN A 88 -19.63 -10.64 -5.85
CA ASN A 88 -20.57 -11.46 -6.62
C ASN A 88 -19.95 -12.06 -7.90
N GLY A 89 -18.63 -12.05 -8.02
CA GLY A 89 -17.92 -12.48 -9.23
C GLY A 89 -18.01 -11.47 -10.38
N GLU A 90 -17.56 -11.86 -11.57
CA GLU A 90 -17.58 -10.99 -12.75
C GLU A 90 -19.01 -10.74 -13.23
N ASN A 91 -19.34 -9.47 -13.44
CA ASN A 91 -20.70 -9.06 -13.79
C ASN A 91 -20.71 -7.75 -14.60
N CYS A 92 -21.87 -7.49 -15.18
CA CYS A 92 -22.17 -6.30 -15.97
C CYS A 92 -23.40 -5.59 -15.40
N LEU A 93 -23.52 -4.28 -15.61
CA LEU A 93 -24.70 -3.51 -15.24
C LEU A 93 -25.69 -3.43 -16.41
N ARG A 94 -26.92 -3.91 -16.21
CA ARG A 94 -27.99 -3.73 -17.18
C ARG A 94 -28.61 -2.32 -17.07
N SER A 95 -29.27 -1.87 -18.13
CA SER A 95 -29.88 -0.53 -18.20
C SER A 95 -30.94 -0.25 -17.12
N ASP A 96 -31.57 -1.27 -16.57
CA ASP A 96 -32.53 -1.19 -15.46
C ASP A 96 -31.87 -1.24 -14.06
N GLY A 97 -30.54 -1.31 -14.01
CA GLY A 97 -29.77 -1.40 -12.77
C GLY A 97 -29.53 -2.82 -12.25
N ALA A 98 -30.05 -3.85 -12.92
CA ALA A 98 -29.80 -5.23 -12.51
C ALA A 98 -28.36 -5.67 -12.85
N MET A 99 -27.75 -6.44 -11.96
CA MET A 99 -26.44 -7.07 -12.22
C MET A 99 -26.64 -8.37 -13.01
N VAL A 100 -25.89 -8.51 -14.11
CA VAL A 100 -25.87 -9.71 -14.95
C VAL A 100 -24.53 -10.41 -14.77
N SER A 101 -24.53 -11.59 -14.16
CA SER A 101 -23.32 -12.40 -14.02
C SER A 101 -22.76 -12.80 -15.38
N GLN A 102 -21.43 -12.86 -15.51
CA GLN A 102 -20.78 -13.29 -16.74
C GLN A 102 -21.27 -14.68 -17.17
N GLY A 103 -21.54 -14.85 -18.46
CA GLY A 103 -22.05 -16.09 -19.04
C GLY A 103 -23.55 -16.34 -18.80
N SER A 104 -24.23 -15.48 -18.03
CA SER A 104 -25.68 -15.57 -17.81
C SER A 104 -26.48 -14.80 -18.86
N LEU A 105 -27.68 -15.29 -19.14
CA LEU A 105 -28.70 -14.61 -19.94
C LEU A 105 -29.82 -14.14 -19.04
N THR A 106 -30.20 -12.87 -19.18
CA THR A 106 -31.29 -12.26 -18.41
C THR A 106 -32.29 -11.58 -19.34
N PHE A 107 -33.55 -11.53 -18.93
CA PHE A 107 -34.63 -10.90 -19.70
C PHE A 107 -35.02 -9.56 -19.07
N SER A 108 -35.31 -8.56 -19.89
CA SER A 108 -35.77 -7.23 -19.48
C SER A 108 -36.63 -6.62 -20.58
N THR A 109 -37.19 -5.42 -20.32
CA THR A 109 -37.84 -4.58 -21.33
C THR A 109 -36.89 -4.05 -22.41
N ALA A 110 -35.57 -4.22 -22.23
CA ALA A 110 -34.55 -3.95 -23.25
C ALA A 110 -34.20 -5.22 -24.06
N GLY A 111 -34.93 -6.31 -23.88
CA GLY A 111 -34.70 -7.60 -24.54
C GLY A 111 -33.87 -8.58 -23.72
N ILE A 112 -33.16 -9.45 -24.43
CA ILE A 112 -32.26 -10.46 -23.87
C ILE A 112 -30.90 -9.82 -23.66
N CYS A 113 -30.43 -9.80 -22.41
CA CYS A 113 -29.16 -9.23 -22.02
C CYS A 113 -28.15 -10.30 -21.60
N SER A 114 -26.91 -10.13 -22.04
CA SER A 114 -25.79 -11.00 -21.72
C SER A 114 -24.59 -10.19 -21.19
N CYS A 115 -23.77 -10.88 -20.39
CA CYS A 115 -22.49 -10.36 -19.93
C CYS A 115 -21.38 -11.28 -20.43
N SER A 116 -20.58 -10.79 -21.38
CA SER A 116 -19.40 -11.45 -21.92
C SER A 116 -18.13 -10.98 -21.20
N GLU A 117 -17.02 -11.69 -21.42
CA GLU A 117 -15.70 -11.35 -20.87
C GLU A 117 -15.28 -9.90 -21.14
N ASP A 118 -15.47 -9.40 -22.35
CA ASP A 118 -15.06 -8.04 -22.74
C ASP A 118 -15.93 -6.91 -22.11
N SER A 119 -17.14 -7.28 -21.69
CA SER A 119 -18.13 -6.40 -21.07
C SER A 119 -18.14 -6.44 -19.54
N ALA A 120 -17.41 -7.37 -18.93
CA ALA A 120 -17.33 -7.48 -17.47
C ALA A 120 -16.81 -6.17 -16.86
N GLY A 121 -17.51 -5.63 -15.85
CA GLY A 121 -17.27 -4.30 -15.29
C GLY A 121 -17.84 -3.12 -16.09
N LYS A 122 -18.63 -3.39 -17.14
CA LYS A 122 -19.27 -2.37 -17.99
C LYS A 122 -20.78 -2.63 -18.11
N ALA A 123 -21.43 -1.93 -19.03
CA ALA A 123 -22.83 -2.17 -19.36
C ALA A 123 -23.03 -3.56 -20.01
N ALA A 124 -24.11 -4.24 -19.66
CA ALA A 124 -24.52 -5.50 -20.27
C ALA A 124 -24.96 -5.27 -21.73
N SER A 125 -24.71 -6.26 -22.59
CA SER A 125 -25.13 -6.22 -24.00
C SER A 125 -26.55 -6.77 -24.12
N CYS A 126 -27.50 -5.93 -24.54
CA CYS A 126 -28.91 -6.31 -24.70
C CYS A 126 -29.31 -6.28 -26.17
N TYR A 127 -30.06 -7.29 -26.62
CA TYR A 127 -30.62 -7.34 -27.96
C TYR A 127 -32.07 -7.84 -27.92
N CYS A 128 -32.86 -7.40 -28.90
CA CYS A 128 -34.27 -7.75 -29.00
C CYS A 128 -34.50 -8.63 -30.22
N PRO A 129 -34.84 -9.92 -30.03
CA PRO A 129 -35.11 -10.80 -31.15
C PRO A 129 -36.41 -10.40 -31.86
N GLY A 130 -36.30 -9.92 -33.11
CA GLY A 130 -37.41 -9.91 -34.07
C GLY A 130 -38.35 -8.70 -34.08
N TRP A 131 -38.01 -7.53 -33.52
CA TRP A 131 -38.89 -6.34 -33.55
C TRP A 131 -38.30 -5.18 -34.38
N PRO A 132 -39.09 -4.50 -35.23
CA PRO A 132 -38.69 -3.23 -35.83
C PRO A 132 -38.59 -2.18 -34.71
N LEU A 133 -37.47 -1.45 -34.69
CA LEU A 133 -36.95 -0.50 -33.66
C LEU A 133 -37.89 0.65 -33.19
N SER A 134 -39.21 0.48 -33.05
CA SER A 134 -40.14 1.60 -32.91
C SER A 134 -41.42 1.38 -32.09
N SER A 135 -41.46 0.42 -31.19
CA SER A 135 -42.57 0.31 -30.21
C SER A 135 -42.25 1.12 -28.95
N LEU A 136 -43.12 2.09 -28.66
CA LEU A 136 -43.12 2.92 -27.44
C LEU A 136 -43.24 2.14 -26.12
N LEU A 137 -43.28 0.81 -26.15
CA LEU A 137 -43.46 -0.06 -24.98
C LEU A 137 -42.20 -0.86 -24.60
N GLY A 138 -41.07 -0.64 -25.29
CA GLY A 138 -39.84 -1.39 -25.10
C GLY A 138 -39.65 -2.47 -26.17
N CYS A 139 -38.72 -3.36 -25.89
CA CYS A 139 -38.83 -4.74 -26.33
C CYS A 139 -39.77 -5.46 -25.36
#